data_AF-A0A7C4CR99-F1
#
_entry.id   AF-A0A7C4CR99-F1
#
_cell.length_a   1.000
_cell.length_b   1.000
_cell.length_c   1.000
_cell.angle_alpha   90.00
_cell.angle_beta   90.00
_cell.angle_gamma   90.00
#
_symmetry.space_group_name_H-M   'P 1'
#
loop_
_entity.id
_entity.type
_entity.pdbx_description
1 polymer ?
#
loop_
_entity_poly.entity_id
_entity_poly.type
_entity_poly.pdbx_seq_one_letter_code
_entity_poly.pdbx_strand_id
1 'polypeptide(L)' 'MGSQIAQLLSRVGKYSVVLVDVSDDIVGKALKFIEAYLRKYFVEKGKMTEGEMEEVLSRIR' A
#
# COMPACT_ATOMS: atom_id res chain seq x y z
N MET A 1 8.56 -7.48 -3.94
CA MET A 1 9.58 -6.53 -3.46
C MET A 1 9.15 -5.08 -3.70
N GLY A 2 8.95 -4.63 -4.95
CA GLY A 2 8.53 -3.24 -5.24
C GLY A 2 7.28 -2.77 -4.46
N SER A 3 6.24 -3.61 -4.40
CA SER A 3 5.03 -3.36 -3.62
C SER A 3 5.27 -3.13 -2.12
N GLN A 4 6.17 -3.89 -1.51
CA GLN A 4 6.51 -3.77 -0.09
C GLN A 4 7.33 -2.50 0.20
N ILE A 5 8.21 -2.11 -0.73
CA ILE A 5 8.95 -0.85 -0.63
C ILE A 5 7.97 0.33 -0.73
N ALA A 6 7.07 0.31 -1.72
CA ALA A 6 6.07 1.35 -1.88
C ALA A 6 5.18 1.48 -0.65
N GLN A 7 4.70 0.36 -0.12
CA GLN A 7 3.94 0.32 1.13
C GLN A 7 4.73 0.90 2.32
N LEU A 8 6.01 0.54 2.47
CA LEU A 8 6.81 1.01 3.60
C LEU A 8 7.02 2.53 3.52
N LEU A 9 7.37 3.04 2.35
CA LEU A 9 7.61 4.47 2.11
C LEU A 9 6.33 5.29 2.28
N SER A 10 5.18 4.81 1.79
CA SER A 10 3.91 5.51 1.96
C SER A 10 3.38 5.45 3.40
N ARG A 11 3.55 4.31 4.10
CA ARG A 11 3.03 4.11 5.46
C ARG A 11 3.86 4.80 6.54
N VAL A 12 5.16 4.55 6.53
CA VAL A 12 6.09 4.99 7.58
C VAL A 12 6.71 6.33 7.20
N GLY A 13 7.20 6.44 5.96
CA GLY A 13 7.80 7.68 5.45
C GLY A 13 6.78 8.76 5.09
N LYS A 14 5.48 8.41 4.97
CA LYS A 14 4.40 9.31 4.54
C LYS A 14 4.65 9.97 3.18
N TYR A 15 5.50 9.35 2.35
CA TYR A 15 5.84 9.86 1.03
C TYR A 15 4.75 9.55 0.01
N SER A 16 4.60 10.44 -0.97
CA SER A 16 3.94 10.10 -2.22
C SER A 16 4.89 9.21 -3.02
N VAL A 17 4.44 8.02 -3.39
CA VAL A 17 5.23 7.02 -4.11
C VAL A 17 4.59 6.77 -5.46
N VAL A 18 5.41 6.69 -6.51
CA VAL A 18 4.95 6.26 -7.83
C VAL A 18 5.38 4.80 -8.03
N LEU A 19 4.42 3.90 -8.23
CA LEU A 19 4.64 2.48 -8.49
C LEU A 19 4.56 2.22 -9.99
N VAL A 20 5.72 1.99 -10.60
CA VAL A 20 5.84 1.72 -12.04
C VAL A 20 6.18 0.26 -12.28
N ASP A 21 5.55 -0.34 -13.28
CA ASP A 21 5.91 -1.65 -13.82
C ASP A 21 5.70 -1.64 -15.34
N VAL A 22 6.08 -2.72 -16.03
CA VAL A 22 5.95 -2.83 -17.49
C VAL A 22 4.51 -3.01 -17.98
N SER A 23 3.57 -3.27 -17.07
CA SER A 23 2.16 -3.51 -17.36
C SER A 23 1.27 -3.04 -16.21
N ASP A 24 0.17 -2.36 -16.53
CA ASP A 24 -0.83 -1.89 -15.57
C ASP A 24 -1.48 -3.03 -14.78
N ASP A 25 -1.59 -4.22 -15.36
CA ASP A 25 -2.11 -5.40 -14.66
C ASP A 25 -1.23 -5.81 -13.48
N ILE A 26 0.09 -5.64 -13.61
CA ILE A 26 1.04 -5.94 -12.54
C ILE A 26 0.92 -4.90 -11.44
N VAL A 27 0.82 -3.61 -11.80
CA VAL A 27 0.59 -2.52 -10.86
C VAL A 27 -0.72 -2.73 -10.10
N GLY A 28 -1.81 -3.06 -10.80
CA GLY A 28 -3.11 -3.34 -10.18
C GLY A 28 -3.08 -4.52 -9.21
N LYS A 29 -2.37 -5.61 -9.54
CA LYS A 29 -2.15 -6.74 -8.64
C LYS A 29 -1.32 -6.34 -7.41
N ALA A 30 -0.29 -5.51 -7.60
CA ALA A 30 0.54 -5.02 -6.52
C ALA A 30 -0.27 -4.14 -5.54
N LEU A 31 -1.13 -3.25 -6.03
CA LEU A 31 -2.00 -2.41 -5.20
C LEU A 31 -2.97 -3.26 -4.37
N LYS A 32 -3.64 -4.24 -4.99
CA LYS A 32 -4.53 -5.18 -4.27
C LYS A 32 -3.79 -5.99 -3.21
N PHE A 33 -2.55 -6.39 -3.50
CA PHE A 33 -1.72 -7.09 -2.52
C PHE A 33 -1.38 -6.19 -1.32
N ILE A 34 -1.02 -4.92 -1.55
CA ILE A 34 -0.72 -3.96 -0.48
C ILE A 34 -1.96 -3.75 0.40
N GLU A 35 -3.14 -3.52 -0.20
CA GLU A 35 -4.40 -3.36 0.51
C GLU A 35 -4.73 -4.58 1.38
N ALA A 36 -4.72 -5.77 0.78
CA ALA A 36 -5.04 -7.01 1.50
C ALA A 36 -4.06 -7.27 2.66
N TYR A 37 -2.78 -6.96 2.47
CA TYR A 37 -1.77 -7.09 3.51
C TYR A 37 -1.98 -6.09 4.65
N LEU A 38 -2.26 -4.82 4.35
CA LEU A 38 -2.54 -3.80 5.36
C LEU A 38 -3.80 -4.14 6.16
N ARG A 39 -4.87 -4.57 5.47
CA ARG A 39 -6.12 -4.99 6.11
C ARG A 39 -5.87 -6.15 7.08
N LYS A 40 -5.24 -7.24 6.62
CA LYS A 40 -5.02 -8.45 7.42
C LYS A 40 -4.07 -8.27 8.62
N TYR A 41 -2.98 -7.51 8.45
CA TYR A 41 -1.91 -7.46 9.45
C TYR A 41 -1.91 -6.21 10.32
N PHE A 42 -2.59 -5.14 9.89
CA PHE A 42 -2.64 -3.88 10.63
C PHE A 42 -4.06 -3.52 11.06
N VAL A 43 -5.02 -3.51 10.13
CA VAL A 43 -6.40 -3.12 10.45
C VAL A 43 -7.09 -4.15 11.33
N GLU A 44 -7.16 -5.41 10.91
CA GLU A 44 -7.79 -6.50 11.68
C GLU A 44 -7.11 -6.74 13.03
N LYS A 45 -5.85 -6.33 13.17
CA LYS A 45 -5.10 -6.43 14.43
C LYS A 45 -5.20 -5.18 15.30
N GLY A 46 -6.02 -4.20 14.94
CA GLY A 46 -6.21 -2.95 15.67
C GLY A 46 -4.97 -2.04 15.73
N LYS A 47 -3.99 -2.25 14.84
CA LYS A 47 -2.74 -1.45 14.76
C LYS A 47 -2.86 -0.24 13.84
N MET A 48 -3.95 -0.16 13.09
CA MET A 48 -4.26 0.86 12.09
C MET A 48 -5.78 0.90 11.90
N THR A 49 -6.34 2.06 11.64
CA THR A 49 -7.75 2.24 11.28
C THR A 49 -7.97 2.05 9.77
N GLU A 50 -9.21 1.84 9.32
CA GLU A 50 -9.50 1.78 7.88
C GLU A 50 -9.13 3.09 7.16
N GLY A 51 -9.42 4.24 7.76
CA GLY A 51 -9.06 5.54 7.17
C GLY A 51 -7.55 5.74 7.02
N GLU A 52 -6.75 5.32 8.01
CA GLU A 52 -5.29 5.34 7.88
C GLU A 52 -4.78 4.42 6.77
N MET A 53 -5.42 3.26 6.54
CA MET A 53 -5.08 2.38 5.43
C MET A 53 -5.37 3.05 4.08
N GLU A 54 -6.55 3.69 3.94
CA GLU A 54 -6.92 4.44 2.74
C GLU A 54 -5.95 5.59 2.45
N GLU A 55 -5.49 6.29 3.49
CA GLU A 55 -4.44 7.31 3.33
C GLU A 55 -3.10 6.74 2.86
N VAL A 56 -2.75 5.51 3.29
CA VAL A 56 -1.52 4.86 2.82
C VAL A 56 -1.63 4.53 1.34
N LEU A 57 -2.80 4.06 0.89
CA LEU A 57 -3.06 3.71 -0.50
C LEU A 57 -3.14 4.95 -1.39
N SER A 58 -3.75 6.04 -0.94
CA SER A 58 -3.88 7.27 -1.72
C SER A 58 -2.55 7.97 -2.01
N ARG A 59 -1.51 7.67 -1.22
CA ARG A 59 -0.13 8.12 -1.44
C ARG A 59 0.60 7.31 -2.51
N ILE A 60 0.08 6.15 -2.92
CA ILE A 60 0.69 5.30 -3.95
C ILE A 60 -0.04 5.57 -5.27
N ARG A 61 0.70 6.05 -6.27
CA ARG A 61 0.19 6.38 -7.60
C ARG A 61 0.81 5.52 -8.67
#